data_AF-A0AAW0K185-F1
#
_entry.id   AF-A0AAW0K185-F1
#
_cell.length_a   1.000
_cell.length_b   1.000
_cell.length_c   1.000
_cell.angle_alpha   90.00
_cell.angle_beta   90.00
_cell.angle_gamma   90.00
#
_symmetry.space_group_name_H-M   'P 1'
#
loop_
_entity.id
_entity.type
_entity.pdbx_description
1 polymer ?
#
loop_
_entity_poly.entity_id
_entity_poly.type
_entity_poly.pdbx_seq_one_letter_code
_entity_poly.pdbx_strand_id
1 'polypeptide(L)'
;MASSLASSLFLANPISHFRRRAFAVSALAEDGSSSANSSQQSTKLVTFLGKGGSGKTTSAVFAAQHYALAGLSTCLVIHSQDPTADYLLNCKIGTSPVICNNNLSAVRLETSKLILEPLNRVKQADAHLNMTQGVLEGIVGEELGVLPGMDSIASAFALERLVGFLSNVDQRNNKKDKFDIIIYDGISNEEILRIVGASSKARLYLKYLRNLAEKTDLGRVAGPSLVRLVDEAMNIRGSRSLLNGKMSAEIWDTLEQMLETTVRDNPNEILHCLYAMQRGSSAFLQPRKFGCFLVMDPNNPISVNSALRYWGCAIQAGAQVSGAFGIAPPHLDEESVERVKQNFFPLPFAFIPQVQVGFPLNWNEIMLNTVGKDAKNLLSLPASHNSNISSVKFDPANKSITLFMPGFDKSEIKLYQYRGGSELLVEAGDQRRVILLPSEIQGKVGGAKFMNRSLVITMR
;
A
#
# COMPACT_ATOMS: atom_id res chain seq x y z
N MET A 1 -6.48 51.09 -36.94
CA MET A 1 -6.90 50.73 -38.32
C MET A 1 -6.48 49.29 -38.56
N ALA A 2 -7.44 48.49 -39.02
CA ALA A 2 -7.28 47.08 -39.31
C ALA A 2 -6.64 46.84 -40.68
N SER A 3 -5.85 45.78 -40.79
CA SER A 3 -5.65 44.93 -41.97
C SER A 3 -4.71 43.79 -41.53
N SER A 4 -5.14 42.53 -41.34
CA SER A 4 -5.53 41.54 -42.37
C SER A 4 -4.40 41.36 -43.42
N LEU A 5 -3.87 40.19 -43.77
CA LEU A 5 -4.40 38.85 -44.09
C LEU A 5 -3.23 37.82 -43.91
N ALA A 6 -3.41 36.60 -43.40
CA ALA A 6 -3.77 35.36 -44.15
C ALA A 6 -2.99 35.21 -45.49
N SER A 7 -2.38 34.08 -45.90
CA SER A 7 -2.68 32.65 -45.68
C SER A 7 -1.66 31.76 -46.45
N SER A 8 -1.51 30.49 -46.00
CA SER A 8 -1.28 29.23 -46.78
C SER A 8 0.01 29.06 -47.63
N LEU A 9 0.62 27.89 -47.89
CA LEU A 9 0.52 26.48 -47.50
C LEU A 9 1.70 25.75 -48.22
N PHE A 10 2.09 24.57 -47.72
CA PHE A 10 2.72 23.41 -48.41
C PHE A 10 4.26 23.30 -48.66
N LEU A 11 4.75 22.15 -48.15
CA LEU A 11 5.73 21.18 -48.69
C LEU A 11 7.23 21.56 -48.82
N ALA A 12 8.08 20.93 -48.00
CA ALA A 12 8.91 19.79 -48.42
C ALA A 12 9.96 19.40 -47.34
N ASN A 13 10.09 18.10 -47.07
CA ASN A 13 11.21 17.48 -46.35
C ASN A 13 12.52 17.63 -47.14
N PRO A 14 13.68 17.50 -46.47
CA PRO A 14 14.45 16.28 -46.74
C PRO A 14 15.02 15.59 -45.50
N ILE A 15 15.01 14.27 -45.63
CA ILE A 15 15.55 13.23 -44.76
C ILE A 15 17.08 13.20 -44.91
N SER A 16 17.82 13.15 -43.80
CA SER A 16 19.21 12.65 -43.81
C SER A 16 19.40 11.61 -42.71
N HIS A 17 19.51 10.35 -43.15
CA HIS A 17 19.80 9.18 -42.32
C HIS A 17 21.21 9.25 -41.71
N PHE A 18 21.30 9.22 -40.38
CA PHE A 18 22.50 8.76 -39.67
C PHE A 18 22.16 7.49 -38.87
N ARG A 19 22.55 6.33 -39.41
CA ARG A 19 22.51 5.03 -38.74
C ARG A 19 23.56 5.02 -37.61
N ARG A 20 23.14 4.93 -36.35
CA ARG A 20 23.96 4.37 -35.27
C ARG A 20 23.29 3.11 -34.74
N ARG A 21 24.05 2.01 -34.76
CA ARG A 21 23.67 0.65 -34.37
C ARG A 21 23.25 0.61 -32.89
N ALA A 22 22.01 0.23 -32.63
CA ALA A 22 21.58 -0.26 -31.32
C ALA A 22 21.80 -1.77 -31.28
N PHE A 23 22.51 -2.25 -30.25
CA PHE A 23 22.61 -3.67 -29.94
C PHE A 23 21.27 -4.14 -29.37
N ALA A 24 20.51 -4.89 -30.17
CA ALA A 24 19.32 -5.59 -29.74
C ALA A 24 19.73 -6.91 -29.07
N VAL A 25 19.34 -7.10 -27.80
CA VAL A 25 19.37 -8.42 -27.16
C VAL A 25 18.13 -9.17 -27.63
N SER A 26 18.37 -10.26 -28.35
CA SER A 26 17.38 -11.13 -28.99
C SER A 26 16.49 -11.83 -27.95
N ALA A 27 15.19 -11.49 -27.93
CA ALA A 27 14.16 -12.36 -27.39
C ALA A 27 13.71 -13.29 -28.52
N LEU A 28 13.83 -14.60 -28.30
CA LEU A 28 13.35 -15.64 -29.21
C LEU A 28 11.82 -15.57 -29.32
N ALA A 29 11.35 -15.33 -30.53
CA ALA A 29 9.97 -15.49 -30.94
C ALA A 29 9.75 -16.91 -31.46
N GLU A 30 8.72 -17.58 -30.96
CA GLU A 30 7.99 -18.61 -31.70
C GLU A 30 6.50 -18.22 -31.74
N ASP A 31 5.88 -18.55 -32.87
CA ASP A 31 4.70 -17.95 -33.47
C ASP A 31 3.35 -18.21 -32.77
N GLY A 32 2.46 -17.21 -32.90
CA GLY A 32 1.13 -17.43 -33.47
C GLY A 32 -0.01 -17.94 -32.56
N SER A 33 -0.61 -17.05 -31.77
CA SER A 33 -2.07 -16.84 -31.83
C SER A 33 -2.47 -15.55 -31.10
N SER A 34 -3.03 -14.63 -31.88
CA SER A 34 -3.60 -13.37 -31.44
C SER A 34 -4.83 -13.60 -30.55
N SER A 35 -4.70 -13.30 -29.26
CA SER A 35 -5.83 -12.79 -28.47
C SER A 35 -5.34 -11.56 -27.71
N ALA A 36 -5.72 -10.39 -28.22
CA ALA A 36 -5.56 -9.11 -27.57
C ALA A 36 -6.46 -9.06 -26.34
N ASN A 37 -6.02 -9.69 -25.25
CA ASN A 37 -6.54 -9.40 -23.92
C ASN A 37 -5.73 -8.23 -23.37
N SER A 38 -6.21 -7.00 -23.58
CA SER A 38 -5.81 -5.86 -22.77
C SER A 38 -6.27 -6.12 -21.34
N SER A 39 -5.51 -6.92 -20.59
CA SER A 39 -5.72 -7.10 -19.16
C SER A 39 -5.61 -5.72 -18.53
N GLN A 40 -6.71 -5.20 -17.95
CA GLN A 40 -6.70 -3.97 -17.17
C GLN A 40 -5.56 -4.05 -16.14
N GLN A 41 -4.47 -3.36 -16.43
CA GLN A 41 -3.28 -3.35 -15.59
C GLN A 41 -3.62 -2.54 -14.34
N SER A 42 -3.76 -3.22 -13.20
CA SER A 42 -4.01 -2.58 -11.91
C SER A 42 -2.72 -1.99 -11.37
N THR A 43 -2.76 -0.77 -10.85
CA THR A 43 -1.61 -0.11 -10.23
C THR A 43 -1.04 -0.94 -9.07
N LYS A 44 0.29 -1.09 -9.02
CA LYS A 44 0.99 -1.83 -7.95
C LYS A 44 1.58 -0.84 -6.95
N LEU A 45 1.27 -1.03 -5.67
CA LEU A 45 1.88 -0.30 -4.56
C LEU A 45 3.11 -1.05 -4.05
N VAL A 46 4.24 -0.38 -3.89
CA VAL A 46 5.49 -0.94 -3.34
C VAL A 46 5.93 -0.15 -2.12
N THR A 47 6.36 -0.81 -1.06
CA THR A 47 6.87 -0.16 0.15
C THR A 47 8.02 -0.95 0.78
N PHE A 48 8.75 -0.31 1.68
CA PHE A 48 9.98 -0.81 2.28
C PHE A 48 9.92 -0.72 3.79
N LEU A 49 10.26 -1.80 4.49
CA LEU A 49 10.31 -1.88 5.95
C LEU A 49 11.74 -2.13 6.41
N GLY A 50 12.21 -1.39 7.39
CA GLY A 50 13.60 -1.50 7.85
C GLY A 50 13.97 -0.51 8.94
N LYS A 51 15.01 -0.83 9.71
CA LYS A 51 15.50 0.05 10.78
C LYS A 51 15.85 1.46 10.27
N GLY A 52 15.77 2.48 11.12
CA GLY A 52 16.31 3.81 10.79
C GLY A 52 17.77 3.70 10.34
N GLY A 53 18.11 4.33 9.21
CA GLY A 53 19.45 4.25 8.62
C GLY A 53 19.76 2.99 7.80
N SER A 54 18.85 2.03 7.66
CA SER A 54 19.10 0.81 6.85
C SER A 54 19.03 1.02 5.33
N GLY A 55 18.75 2.26 4.86
CA GLY A 55 18.66 2.60 3.43
C GLY A 55 17.29 2.40 2.78
N LYS A 56 16.19 2.54 3.53
CA LYS A 56 14.81 2.47 3.01
C LYS A 56 14.59 3.43 1.84
N THR A 57 14.85 4.72 2.03
CA THR A 57 14.72 5.77 1.00
C THR A 57 15.61 5.48 -0.22
N THR A 58 16.86 5.03 0.00
CA THR A 58 17.75 4.61 -1.10
C THR A 58 17.17 3.45 -1.90
N SER A 59 16.56 2.47 -1.21
CA SER A 59 15.94 1.31 -1.85
C SER A 59 14.66 1.70 -2.60
N ALA A 60 13.89 2.65 -2.06
CA ALA A 60 12.72 3.22 -2.71
C ALA A 60 13.09 3.97 -4.00
N VAL A 61 14.12 4.83 -3.97
CA VAL A 61 14.61 5.51 -5.18
C VAL A 61 15.21 4.52 -6.17
N PHE A 62 15.98 3.52 -5.71
CA PHE A 62 16.51 2.45 -6.57
C PHE A 62 15.38 1.73 -7.32
N ALA A 63 14.32 1.33 -6.62
CA ALA A 63 13.16 0.69 -7.23
C ALA A 63 12.42 1.65 -8.20
N ALA A 64 12.31 2.93 -7.85
CA ALA A 64 11.67 3.93 -8.69
C ALA A 64 12.39 4.10 -10.03
N GLN A 65 13.71 4.22 -9.99
CA GLN A 65 14.55 4.31 -11.18
C GLN A 65 14.47 3.03 -12.02
N HIS A 66 14.50 1.86 -11.38
CA HIS A 66 14.36 0.58 -12.08
C HIS A 66 13.05 0.46 -12.86
N TYR A 67 11.91 0.78 -12.23
CA TYR A 67 10.61 0.71 -12.91
C TYR A 67 10.45 1.77 -14.00
N ALA A 68 10.96 2.99 -13.78
CA ALA A 68 10.95 4.05 -14.78
C ALA A 68 11.78 3.68 -16.03
N LEU A 69 12.99 3.11 -15.82
CA LEU A 69 13.85 2.60 -16.90
C LEU A 69 13.23 1.41 -17.64
N ALA A 70 12.41 0.61 -16.95
CA ALA A 70 11.62 -0.46 -17.57
C ALA A 70 10.42 0.06 -18.40
N GLY A 71 10.20 1.38 -18.44
CA GLY A 71 9.15 2.02 -19.22
C GLY A 71 7.80 2.15 -18.50
N LEU A 72 7.73 1.83 -17.21
CA LEU A 72 6.49 1.91 -16.41
C LEU A 72 6.29 3.31 -15.84
N SER A 73 5.08 3.84 -15.92
CA SER A 73 4.71 5.11 -15.30
C SER A 73 4.80 4.98 -13.77
N THR A 74 5.83 5.57 -13.18
CA THR A 74 6.20 5.36 -11.77
C THR A 74 6.07 6.65 -10.97
N CYS A 75 5.43 6.57 -9.80
CA CYS A 75 5.35 7.67 -8.85
C CYS A 75 5.99 7.30 -7.51
N LEU A 76 7.00 8.07 -7.09
CA LEU A 76 7.60 7.97 -5.76
C LEU A 76 6.88 8.92 -4.80
N VAL A 77 6.21 8.35 -3.81
CA VAL A 77 5.48 9.07 -2.75
C VAL A 77 6.33 9.05 -1.50
N ILE A 78 6.76 10.22 -1.06
CA ILE A 78 7.60 10.40 0.14
C ILE A 78 6.78 11.11 1.20
N HIS A 79 6.81 10.61 2.43
CA HIS A 79 6.14 11.28 3.55
C HIS A 79 7.12 11.90 4.55
N SER A 80 8.38 11.44 4.55
CA SER A 80 9.41 12.08 5.36
C SER A 80 9.69 13.52 4.88
N GLN A 81 10.01 14.39 5.83
CA GLN A 81 10.29 15.81 5.54
C GLN A 81 11.79 16.08 5.36
N ASP A 82 12.63 15.07 5.50
CA ASP A 82 14.07 15.20 5.28
C ASP A 82 14.39 15.33 3.76
N PRO A 83 15.51 15.96 3.40
CA PRO A 83 15.84 16.22 2.00
C PRO A 83 16.50 15.03 1.28
N THR A 84 16.62 13.85 1.90
CA THR A 84 17.39 12.72 1.34
C THR A 84 16.91 12.33 -0.05
N ALA A 85 15.59 12.26 -0.25
CA ALA A 85 15.03 11.91 -1.55
C ALA A 85 15.30 12.98 -2.62
N ASP A 86 15.32 14.27 -2.25
CA ASP A 86 15.62 15.37 -3.17
C ASP A 86 17.06 15.27 -3.68
N TYR A 87 18.01 14.95 -2.77
CA TYR A 87 19.41 14.72 -3.09
C TYR A 87 19.61 13.47 -3.95
N LEU A 88 18.92 12.37 -3.62
CA LEU A 88 19.01 11.12 -4.39
C LEU A 88 18.45 11.29 -5.81
N LEU A 89 17.34 12.02 -5.98
CA LEU A 89 16.74 12.25 -7.30
C LEU A 89 17.32 13.44 -8.06
N ASN A 90 18.14 14.27 -7.40
CA ASN A 90 18.59 15.55 -7.92
C ASN A 90 17.42 16.43 -8.44
N CYS A 91 16.31 16.42 -7.70
CA CYS A 91 15.06 17.11 -8.07
C CYS A 91 14.39 17.67 -6.81
N LYS A 92 13.82 18.89 -6.89
CA LYS A 92 13.04 19.47 -5.79
C LYS A 92 11.63 18.90 -5.80
N ILE A 93 11.31 18.07 -4.80
CA ILE A 93 10.03 17.40 -4.69
C ILE A 93 9.03 18.32 -3.98
N GLY A 94 7.85 18.50 -4.56
CA GLY A 94 6.78 19.32 -4.01
C GLY A 94 5.56 18.50 -3.55
N THR A 95 4.52 19.19 -3.09
CA THR A 95 3.23 18.61 -2.66
C THR A 95 2.34 18.13 -3.79
N SER A 96 2.72 18.40 -5.04
CA SER A 96 2.11 17.88 -6.25
C SER A 96 3.13 17.05 -7.04
N PRO A 97 2.69 16.07 -7.86
CA PRO A 97 3.60 15.25 -8.65
C PRO A 97 4.52 16.09 -9.53
N VAL A 98 5.83 15.99 -9.30
CA VAL A 98 6.89 16.62 -10.09
C VAL A 98 7.57 15.56 -10.93
N ILE A 99 7.72 15.80 -12.23
CA ILE A 99 8.46 14.89 -13.12
C ILE A 99 9.95 15.03 -12.82
N CYS A 100 10.58 13.96 -12.34
CA CYS A 100 12.01 13.92 -12.04
C CYS A 100 12.83 13.39 -13.23
N ASN A 101 12.35 12.32 -13.86
CA ASN A 101 12.95 11.66 -15.03
C ASN A 101 11.85 11.15 -15.98
N ASN A 102 12.22 10.64 -17.14
CA ASN A 102 11.28 9.94 -18.03
C ASN A 102 10.59 8.80 -17.27
N ASN A 103 9.26 8.81 -17.25
CA ASN A 103 8.41 7.85 -16.52
C ASN A 103 8.57 7.84 -14.99
N LEU A 104 9.23 8.83 -14.39
CA LEU A 104 9.38 8.95 -12.94
C LEU A 104 8.86 10.31 -12.45
N SER A 105 7.79 10.27 -11.68
CA SER A 105 7.29 11.42 -10.91
C SER A 105 7.57 11.21 -9.43
N ALA A 106 7.74 12.30 -8.68
CA ALA A 106 7.84 12.26 -7.23
C ALA A 106 6.88 13.27 -6.59
N VAL A 107 6.31 12.90 -5.46
CA VAL A 107 5.42 13.76 -4.67
C VAL A 107 5.76 13.61 -3.19
N ARG A 108 5.76 14.73 -2.47
CA ARG A 108 5.92 14.79 -1.04
C ARG A 108 4.57 14.99 -0.36
N LEU A 109 4.24 14.10 0.56
CA LEU A 109 3.05 14.23 1.38
C LEU A 109 3.36 15.15 2.56
N GLU A 110 2.54 16.18 2.72
CA GLU A 110 2.56 17.09 3.87
C GLU A 110 1.21 17.00 4.56
N THR A 111 1.16 16.41 5.76
CA THR A 111 -0.09 16.18 6.48
C THR A 111 -0.86 17.46 6.74
N SER A 112 -0.15 18.56 7.04
CA SER A 112 -0.73 19.90 7.22
C SER A 112 -1.47 20.41 5.98
N LYS A 113 -1.06 20.01 4.77
CA LYS A 113 -1.75 20.34 3.51
C LYS A 113 -2.83 19.32 3.18
N LEU A 114 -2.58 18.03 3.44
CA LEU A 114 -3.51 16.95 3.14
C LEU A 114 -4.83 17.06 3.92
N ILE A 115 -4.83 17.63 5.13
CA ILE A 115 -6.03 17.76 5.97
C ILE A 115 -6.98 18.87 5.51
N LEU A 116 -6.49 19.85 4.74
CA LEU A 116 -7.28 21.01 4.31
C LEU A 116 -8.42 20.59 3.37
N GLU A 117 -8.15 19.64 2.47
CA GLU A 117 -9.13 19.21 1.48
C GLU A 117 -10.29 18.40 2.11
N PRO A 118 -10.06 17.38 2.96
CA PRO A 118 -11.11 16.73 3.73
C PRO A 118 -11.89 17.69 4.63
N LEU A 119 -11.22 18.63 5.31
CA LEU A 119 -11.89 19.63 6.13
C LEU A 119 -12.83 20.49 5.28
N ASN A 120 -12.37 20.98 4.13
CA ASN A 120 -13.21 21.78 3.24
C ASN A 120 -14.44 21.02 2.74
N ARG A 121 -14.31 19.70 2.49
CA ARG A 121 -15.47 18.86 2.14
C ARG A 121 -16.48 18.76 3.28
N VAL A 122 -16.00 18.59 4.52
CA VAL A 122 -16.88 18.57 5.70
C VAL A 122 -17.57 19.92 5.90
N LYS A 123 -16.86 21.04 5.70
CA LYS A 123 -17.44 22.39 5.76
C LYS A 123 -18.53 22.61 4.70
N GLN A 124 -18.28 22.15 3.47
CA GLN A 124 -19.26 22.23 2.38
C GLN A 124 -20.50 21.38 2.64
N ALA A 125 -20.32 20.16 3.16
CA ALA A 125 -21.41 19.29 3.55
C ALA A 125 -22.25 19.90 4.68
N ASP A 126 -21.59 20.49 5.69
CA ASP A 126 -22.28 21.19 6.76
C ASP A 126 -23.06 22.41 6.26
N ALA A 127 -22.51 23.20 5.35
CA ALA A 127 -23.21 24.34 4.76
C ALA A 127 -24.47 23.91 3.98
N HIS A 128 -24.43 22.75 3.32
CA HIS A 128 -25.59 22.21 2.60
C HIS A 128 -26.66 21.65 3.55
N LEU A 129 -26.23 20.94 4.61
CA LEU A 129 -27.14 20.32 5.59
C LEU A 129 -27.57 21.27 6.71
N ASN A 130 -26.89 22.40 6.85
CA ASN A 130 -26.97 23.36 7.95
C ASN A 130 -26.95 22.67 9.33
N MET A 131 -26.09 21.68 9.52
CA MET A 131 -26.11 20.82 10.70
C MET A 131 -25.54 21.52 11.95
N THR A 132 -24.49 22.31 11.78
CA THR A 132 -23.83 23.03 12.87
C THR A 132 -24.16 24.51 12.94
N GLN A 133 -25.17 24.99 12.20
CA GLN A 133 -25.56 26.41 12.17
C GLN A 133 -24.38 27.34 11.79
N GLY A 134 -23.48 26.87 10.92
CA GLY A 134 -22.32 27.64 10.46
C GLY A 134 -21.09 27.60 11.36
N VAL A 135 -21.09 26.85 12.46
CA VAL A 135 -19.92 26.73 13.36
C VAL A 135 -18.70 26.16 12.62
N LEU A 136 -18.90 25.14 11.77
CA LEU A 136 -17.80 24.56 11.00
C LEU A 136 -17.23 25.52 9.94
N GLU A 137 -18.03 26.47 9.44
CA GLU A 137 -17.58 27.46 8.46
C GLU A 137 -16.47 28.37 9.04
N GLY A 138 -16.58 28.71 10.32
CA GLY A 138 -15.62 29.57 11.02
C GLY A 138 -14.24 28.93 11.28
N ILE A 139 -14.09 27.61 11.07
CA ILE A 139 -12.81 26.92 11.30
C ILE A 139 -11.82 27.25 10.16
N VAL A 140 -10.68 27.84 10.51
CA VAL A 140 -9.57 28.08 9.59
C VAL A 140 -8.66 26.85 9.57
N GLY A 141 -8.58 26.15 8.44
CA GLY A 141 -7.85 24.88 8.35
C GLY A 141 -6.34 25.04 8.58
N GLU A 142 -5.78 26.17 8.17
CA GLU A 142 -4.37 26.52 8.32
C GLU A 142 -3.96 26.75 9.79
N GLU A 143 -4.92 26.99 10.69
CA GLU A 143 -4.66 27.10 12.14
C GLU A 143 -4.60 25.74 12.83
N LEU A 144 -5.05 24.66 12.17
CA LEU A 144 -5.09 23.33 12.75
C LEU A 144 -3.70 22.70 12.78
N GLY A 145 -3.24 22.39 13.98
CA GLY A 145 -2.07 21.54 14.19
C GLY A 145 -2.34 20.09 13.77
N VAL A 146 -1.28 19.40 13.34
CA VAL A 146 -1.33 17.95 13.08
C VAL A 146 -1.23 17.21 14.41
N LEU A 147 -2.24 16.41 14.73
CA LEU A 147 -2.27 15.56 15.92
C LEU A 147 -1.62 14.20 15.65
N PRO A 148 -1.07 13.54 16.69
CA PRO A 148 -0.52 12.19 16.55
C PRO A 148 -1.51 11.22 15.89
N GLY A 149 -1.05 10.51 14.86
CA GLY A 149 -1.85 9.55 14.09
C GLY A 149 -2.60 10.13 12.88
N MET A 150 -2.70 11.45 12.76
CA MET A 150 -3.28 12.08 11.56
C MET A 150 -2.44 11.82 10.31
N ASP A 151 -1.11 11.71 10.46
CA ASP A 151 -0.18 11.38 9.38
C ASP A 151 -0.52 10.05 8.71
N SER A 152 -0.76 9.00 9.50
CA SER A 152 -1.09 7.67 8.97
C SER A 152 -2.43 7.65 8.24
N ILE A 153 -3.42 8.38 8.77
CA ILE A 153 -4.74 8.51 8.15
C ILE A 153 -4.63 9.29 6.84
N ALA A 154 -3.96 10.44 6.86
CA ALA A 154 -3.74 11.27 5.68
C ALA A 154 -2.99 10.51 4.58
N SER A 155 -1.96 9.73 4.94
CA SER A 155 -1.21 8.90 3.99
C SER A 155 -2.02 7.75 3.45
N ALA A 156 -2.84 7.07 4.27
CA ALA A 156 -3.79 6.07 3.78
C ALA A 156 -4.72 6.66 2.71
N PHE A 157 -5.29 7.84 2.95
CA PHE A 157 -6.15 8.53 1.97
C PHE A 157 -5.39 9.02 0.74
N ALA A 158 -4.19 9.55 0.90
CA ALA A 158 -3.37 9.99 -0.23
C ALA A 158 -2.97 8.80 -1.14
N LEU A 159 -2.55 7.68 -0.55
CA LEU A 159 -2.23 6.45 -1.27
C LEU A 159 -3.45 5.84 -1.94
N GLU A 160 -4.61 5.89 -1.30
CA GLU A 160 -5.87 5.47 -1.89
C GLU A 160 -6.17 6.25 -3.17
N ARG A 161 -6.07 7.59 -3.12
CA ARG A 161 -6.31 8.46 -4.28
C ARG A 161 -5.35 8.22 -5.42
N LEU A 162 -4.09 7.88 -5.13
CA LEU A 162 -3.06 7.65 -6.14
C LEU A 162 -3.13 6.24 -6.73
N VAL A 163 -3.26 5.21 -5.90
CA VAL A 163 -3.30 3.80 -6.34
C VAL A 163 -4.66 3.47 -6.96
N GLY A 164 -5.72 4.15 -6.54
CA GLY A 164 -7.06 3.87 -7.01
C GLY A 164 -7.49 2.45 -6.67
N PHE A 165 -7.06 1.89 -5.52
CA PHE A 165 -7.55 0.59 -5.02
C PHE A 165 -9.09 0.48 -5.08
N LEU A 166 -9.76 1.63 -5.09
CA LEU A 166 -11.20 1.82 -4.95
C LEU A 166 -11.91 2.19 -6.24
N SER A 167 -11.18 2.62 -7.26
CA SER A 167 -11.78 3.18 -8.47
C SER A 167 -12.14 2.07 -9.46
N ASN A 168 -13.43 1.73 -9.53
CA ASN A 168 -14.02 1.06 -10.71
C ASN A 168 -14.71 2.07 -11.66
N VAL A 169 -14.72 3.36 -11.34
CA VAL A 169 -15.34 4.39 -12.18
C VAL A 169 -14.24 5.06 -12.99
N ASP A 170 -14.35 4.87 -14.30
CA ASP A 170 -13.75 5.68 -15.35
C ASP A 170 -13.55 7.13 -14.89
N GLN A 171 -12.32 7.50 -14.49
CA GLN A 171 -11.90 8.91 -14.39
C GLN A 171 -11.78 9.50 -15.81
N ARG A 172 -12.88 9.47 -16.58
CA ARG A 172 -12.95 10.04 -17.93
C ARG A 172 -12.57 11.53 -17.97
N ASN A 173 -12.63 12.22 -16.82
CA ASN A 173 -12.35 13.65 -16.72
C ASN A 173 -11.05 14.04 -15.99
N ASN A 174 -10.31 13.11 -15.38
CA ASN A 174 -8.99 13.39 -14.79
C ASN A 174 -7.92 12.51 -15.43
N LYS A 175 -7.62 12.79 -16.70
CA LYS A 175 -6.56 12.15 -17.50
C LYS A 175 -5.14 12.28 -16.93
N LYS A 176 -4.91 12.97 -15.81
CA LYS A 176 -3.59 13.56 -15.57
C LYS A 176 -2.54 12.63 -14.94
N ASP A 177 -2.87 11.65 -14.10
CA ASP A 177 -1.83 10.94 -13.34
C ASP A 177 -2.14 9.45 -13.08
N LYS A 178 -2.35 8.65 -14.13
CA LYS A 178 -2.43 7.19 -13.97
C LYS A 178 -1.01 6.61 -13.93
N PHE A 179 -0.61 6.08 -12.77
CA PHE A 179 0.66 5.40 -12.59
C PHE A 179 0.47 3.88 -12.62
N ASP A 180 1.43 3.18 -13.21
CA ASP A 180 1.51 1.71 -13.19
C ASP A 180 2.06 1.23 -11.85
N ILE A 181 3.06 1.94 -11.32
CA ILE A 181 3.73 1.64 -10.06
C ILE A 181 3.72 2.88 -9.15
N ILE A 182 3.34 2.67 -7.90
CA ILE A 182 3.47 3.67 -6.84
C ILE A 182 4.39 3.11 -5.78
N ILE A 183 5.43 3.86 -5.43
CA ILE A 183 6.37 3.50 -4.39
C ILE A 183 6.14 4.43 -3.21
N TYR A 184 5.84 3.87 -2.05
CA TYR A 184 5.60 4.61 -0.82
C TYR A 184 6.77 4.47 0.15
N ASP A 185 7.48 5.58 0.37
CA ASP A 185 8.47 5.75 1.43
C ASP A 185 7.82 6.48 2.62
N GLY A 186 7.33 5.68 3.59
CA GLY A 186 6.60 6.17 4.75
C GLY A 186 7.50 6.66 5.89
N ILE A 187 6.92 7.44 6.81
CA ILE A 187 7.64 8.00 7.97
C ILE A 187 8.17 6.91 8.91
N SER A 188 7.32 5.92 9.24
CA SER A 188 7.68 4.84 10.15
C SER A 188 7.15 3.49 9.67
N ASN A 189 7.84 2.42 10.09
CA ASN A 189 7.44 1.06 9.77
C ASN A 189 6.10 0.73 10.42
N GLU A 190 5.89 1.18 11.65
CA GLU A 190 4.70 0.94 12.44
C GLU A 190 3.46 1.58 11.81
N GLU A 191 3.60 2.77 11.22
CA GLU A 191 2.51 3.42 10.48
C GLU A 191 2.16 2.68 9.19
N ILE A 192 3.15 2.25 8.41
CA ILE A 192 2.92 1.42 7.21
C ILE A 192 2.16 0.15 7.59
N LEU A 193 2.60 -0.53 8.65
CA LEU A 193 1.96 -1.75 9.16
C LEU A 193 0.53 -1.49 9.66
N ARG A 194 0.29 -0.33 10.30
CA ARG A 194 -1.05 0.07 10.72
C ARG A 194 -1.95 0.41 9.55
N ILE A 195 -1.44 1.05 8.48
CA ILE A 195 -2.20 1.31 7.23
C ILE A 195 -2.61 -0.01 6.58
N VAL A 196 -1.67 -0.96 6.45
CA VAL A 196 -1.95 -2.31 5.94
C VAL A 196 -3.01 -3.02 6.79
N GLY A 197 -2.84 -3.00 8.12
CA GLY A 197 -3.74 -3.69 9.04
C GLY A 197 -5.08 -3.00 9.27
N ALA A 198 -5.18 -1.69 9.03
CA ALA A 198 -6.39 -0.89 9.26
C ALA A 198 -7.57 -1.43 8.47
N SER A 199 -7.30 -1.94 7.27
CA SER A 199 -8.26 -2.52 6.35
C SER A 199 -9.07 -3.66 7.00
N SER A 200 -8.40 -4.52 7.78
CA SER A 200 -9.02 -5.63 8.50
C SER A 200 -9.64 -5.22 9.85
N LYS A 201 -9.03 -4.23 10.53
CA LYS A 201 -9.40 -3.82 11.89
C LYS A 201 -10.57 -2.84 11.92
N ALA A 202 -10.70 -1.96 10.93
CA ALA A 202 -11.71 -0.91 10.91
C ALA A 202 -13.14 -1.47 10.95
N ARG A 203 -13.38 -2.64 10.34
CA ARG A 203 -14.66 -3.35 10.42
C ARG A 203 -15.13 -3.56 11.86
N LEU A 204 -14.21 -3.89 12.77
CA LEU A 204 -14.55 -4.10 14.18
C LEU A 204 -14.94 -2.79 14.87
N TYR A 205 -14.22 -1.70 14.61
CA TYR A 205 -14.56 -0.38 15.14
C TYR A 205 -15.93 0.08 14.64
N LEU A 206 -16.21 -0.09 13.34
CA LEU A 206 -17.50 0.24 12.74
C LEU A 206 -18.65 -0.56 13.36
N LYS A 207 -18.44 -1.86 13.59
CA LYS A 207 -19.41 -2.69 14.30
C LYS A 207 -19.72 -2.14 15.69
N TYR A 208 -18.72 -1.70 16.45
CA TYR A 208 -18.95 -1.11 17.76
C TYR A 208 -19.60 0.28 17.68
N LEU A 209 -19.21 1.12 16.72
CA LEU A 209 -19.88 2.39 16.45
C LEU A 209 -21.35 2.22 16.12
N ARG A 210 -21.70 1.21 15.30
CA ARG A 210 -23.09 0.83 15.03
C ARG A 210 -23.83 0.43 16.30
N ASN A 211 -23.23 -0.46 17.11
CA ASN A 211 -23.83 -0.87 18.38
C ASN A 211 -24.10 0.34 19.29
N LEU A 212 -23.18 1.31 19.34
CA LEU A 212 -23.40 2.56 20.07
C LEU A 212 -24.53 3.39 19.44
N ALA A 213 -24.55 3.52 18.12
CA ALA A 213 -25.60 4.24 17.40
C ALA A 213 -27.00 3.65 17.63
N GLU A 214 -27.13 2.32 17.66
CA GLU A 214 -28.42 1.65 17.78
C GLU A 214 -28.88 1.43 19.22
N LYS A 215 -27.94 1.13 20.13
CA LYS A 215 -28.26 0.72 21.51
C LYS A 215 -28.23 1.87 22.52
N THR A 216 -27.81 3.06 22.13
CA THR A 216 -27.77 4.23 23.02
C THR A 216 -28.76 5.31 22.57
N ASP A 217 -29.32 6.04 23.52
CA ASP A 217 -30.26 7.14 23.24
C ASP A 217 -29.58 8.25 22.44
N LEU A 218 -28.35 8.62 22.84
CA LEU A 218 -27.55 9.61 22.14
C LEU A 218 -27.25 9.18 20.70
N GLY A 219 -26.89 7.91 20.50
CA GLY A 219 -26.61 7.33 19.20
C GLY A 219 -27.83 7.36 18.27
N ARG A 220 -29.02 7.04 18.79
CA ARG A 220 -30.26 7.04 18.01
C ARG A 220 -30.68 8.45 17.59
N VAL A 221 -30.40 9.45 18.43
CA VAL A 221 -30.72 10.86 18.16
C VAL A 221 -29.69 11.52 17.23
N ALA A 222 -28.39 11.39 17.53
CA ALA A 222 -27.33 12.11 16.82
C ALA A 222 -26.69 11.33 15.66
N GLY A 223 -26.70 9.99 15.72
CA GLY A 223 -26.10 9.12 14.71
C GLY A 223 -26.60 9.37 13.28
N PRO A 224 -27.92 9.51 13.02
CA PRO A 224 -28.42 9.78 11.67
C PRO A 224 -27.82 11.05 11.05
N SER A 225 -27.70 12.14 11.81
CA SER A 225 -27.15 13.42 11.35
C SER A 225 -25.66 13.32 11.04
N LEU A 226 -24.89 12.65 11.90
CA LEU A 226 -23.45 12.44 11.68
C LEU A 226 -23.17 11.60 10.44
N VAL A 227 -23.95 10.54 10.22
CA VAL A 227 -23.80 9.69 9.04
C VAL A 227 -24.17 10.45 7.77
N ARG A 228 -25.21 11.27 7.79
CA ARG A 228 -25.57 12.16 6.67
C ARG A 228 -24.48 13.18 6.35
N LEU A 229 -23.86 13.79 7.36
CA LEU A 229 -22.75 14.72 7.16
C LEU A 229 -21.57 14.04 6.46
N VAL A 230 -21.17 12.86 6.95
CA VAL A 230 -20.08 12.08 6.37
C VAL A 230 -20.41 11.67 4.94
N ASP A 231 -21.64 11.22 4.70
CA ASP A 231 -22.12 10.87 3.38
C ASP A 231 -22.05 12.05 2.39
N GLU A 232 -22.61 13.18 2.79
CA GLU A 232 -22.62 14.40 1.97
C GLU A 232 -21.20 14.87 1.67
N ALA A 233 -20.28 14.84 2.65
CA ALA A 233 -18.89 15.21 2.46
C ALA A 233 -18.14 14.32 1.45
N MET A 234 -18.57 13.07 1.27
CA MET A 234 -17.96 12.12 0.35
C MET A 234 -18.51 12.24 -1.08
N ASN A 235 -19.76 12.70 -1.26
CA ASN A 235 -20.47 12.72 -2.56
C ASN A 235 -20.33 14.01 -3.38
N ILE A 236 -19.58 15.02 -2.92
CA ILE A 236 -19.48 16.36 -3.53
C ILE A 236 -19.01 16.36 -5.01
N ARG A 237 -18.53 15.23 -5.56
CA ARG A 237 -18.12 15.09 -6.97
C ARG A 237 -19.21 14.63 -7.96
N GLY A 238 -20.49 14.75 -7.61
CA GLY A 238 -21.57 14.80 -8.62
C GLY A 238 -22.42 13.54 -8.78
N SER A 239 -22.55 12.72 -7.73
CA SER A 239 -23.54 11.65 -7.69
C SER A 239 -24.67 11.99 -6.73
N ARG A 240 -25.89 11.56 -7.07
CA ARG A 240 -27.07 11.81 -6.24
C ARG A 240 -26.84 11.24 -4.85
N SER A 241 -27.04 12.04 -3.81
CA SER A 241 -27.14 11.57 -2.42
C SER A 241 -28.12 10.40 -2.34
N LEU A 242 -27.59 9.19 -2.20
CA LEU A 242 -28.32 7.92 -2.24
C LEU A 242 -29.01 7.62 -0.90
N LEU A 243 -28.71 8.41 0.14
CA LEU A 243 -29.32 8.33 1.47
C LEU A 243 -30.37 9.41 1.72
N ASN A 244 -30.68 10.25 0.73
CA ASN A 244 -31.72 11.24 0.88
C ASN A 244 -33.08 10.53 1.08
N GLY A 245 -33.62 10.57 2.30
CA GLY A 245 -34.86 9.90 2.69
C GLY A 245 -34.74 8.50 3.32
N LYS A 246 -33.55 7.91 3.45
CA LYS A 246 -33.38 6.60 4.12
C LYS A 246 -33.32 6.72 5.64
N MET A 247 -33.85 5.70 6.34
CA MET A 247 -33.80 5.62 7.81
C MET A 247 -32.39 5.25 8.29
N SER A 248 -32.00 5.69 9.48
CA SER A 248 -30.66 5.44 10.03
C SER A 248 -30.29 3.95 10.13
N ALA A 249 -31.26 3.08 10.45
CA ALA A 249 -31.07 1.64 10.47
C ALA A 249 -30.74 1.08 9.07
N GLU A 250 -31.44 1.52 8.03
CA GLU A 250 -31.17 1.11 6.64
C GLU A 250 -29.78 1.53 6.17
N ILE A 251 -29.28 2.68 6.66
CA ILE A 251 -27.92 3.13 6.37
C ILE A 251 -26.90 2.18 6.99
N TRP A 252 -27.08 1.81 8.27
CA TRP A 252 -26.21 0.86 8.95
C TRP A 252 -26.27 -0.55 8.34
N ASP A 253 -27.46 -1.01 7.95
CA ASP A 253 -27.64 -2.29 7.26
C ASP A 253 -26.95 -2.31 5.89
N THR A 254 -27.05 -1.22 5.13
CA THR A 254 -26.34 -1.07 3.85
C THR A 254 -24.82 -1.11 4.05
N LEU A 255 -24.31 -0.51 5.13
CA LEU A 255 -22.88 -0.54 5.47
C LEU A 255 -22.41 -1.94 5.91
N GLU A 256 -23.20 -2.68 6.70
CA GLU A 256 -22.85 -4.04 7.17
C GLU A 256 -22.94 -5.09 6.06
N GLN A 257 -24.01 -5.07 5.26
CA GLN A 257 -24.18 -5.99 4.14
C GLN A 257 -22.98 -5.91 3.16
N MET A 258 -22.39 -4.73 3.00
CA MET A 258 -21.19 -4.51 2.20
C MET A 258 -19.87 -4.92 2.87
N LEU A 259 -19.84 -5.00 4.20
CA LEU A 259 -18.71 -5.55 4.98
C LEU A 259 -18.75 -7.09 5.03
N GLU A 260 -19.92 -7.69 4.79
CA GLU A 260 -20.13 -9.15 4.81
C GLU A 260 -20.10 -9.79 3.42
N THR A 261 -20.63 -9.12 2.40
CA THR A 261 -20.79 -9.72 1.08
C THR A 261 -19.65 -9.37 0.13
N THR A 262 -19.01 -10.41 -0.41
CA THR A 262 -18.06 -10.33 -1.53
C THR A 262 -18.83 -10.01 -2.82
N VAL A 263 -19.42 -8.82 -2.94
CA VAL A 263 -20.29 -8.50 -4.09
C VAL A 263 -19.43 -8.19 -5.32
N ARG A 264 -19.49 -9.14 -6.27
CA ARG A 264 -19.34 -8.89 -7.70
C ARG A 264 -20.48 -7.95 -8.15
N ASP A 265 -20.10 -6.89 -8.84
CA ASP A 265 -20.93 -6.17 -9.83
C ASP A 265 -22.09 -5.28 -9.32
N ASN A 266 -21.80 -4.26 -8.48
CA ASN A 266 -22.28 -2.86 -8.62
C ASN A 266 -21.96 -2.02 -7.35
N PRO A 267 -21.07 -1.00 -7.38
CA PRO A 267 -20.86 -0.13 -6.23
C PRO A 267 -21.68 1.18 -6.32
N ASN A 268 -22.51 1.44 -5.30
CA ASN A 268 -23.06 2.77 -5.00
C ASN A 268 -22.00 3.65 -4.29
N GLU A 269 -22.06 4.99 -4.40
CA GLU A 269 -20.91 5.88 -4.13
C GLU A 269 -20.61 6.23 -2.66
N ILE A 270 -21.57 6.05 -1.76
CA ILE A 270 -21.45 6.27 -0.28
C ILE A 270 -20.59 5.17 0.39
N LEU A 271 -20.46 4.07 -0.35
CA LEU A 271 -19.93 2.77 0.01
C LEU A 271 -18.42 2.66 -0.19
N HIS A 272 -17.78 3.75 -0.63
CA HIS A 272 -16.42 3.74 -1.18
C HIS A 272 -15.36 3.40 -0.12
N CYS A 273 -15.40 4.00 1.08
CA CYS A 273 -14.38 3.79 2.14
C CYS A 273 -14.47 2.46 2.89
N LEU A 274 -15.66 1.84 3.01
CA LEU A 274 -15.76 0.53 3.68
C LEU A 274 -15.41 -0.61 2.73
N TYR A 275 -15.95 -0.52 1.51
CA TYR A 275 -15.55 -1.37 0.41
C TYR A 275 -14.05 -1.24 0.12
N ALA A 276 -13.47 -0.06 0.35
CA ALA A 276 -12.04 0.17 0.30
C ALA A 276 -11.21 -0.64 1.24
N MET A 277 -11.62 -0.65 2.49
CA MET A 277 -10.89 -1.32 3.55
C MET A 277 -10.93 -2.83 3.29
N GLN A 278 -12.04 -3.35 2.77
CA GLN A 278 -12.12 -4.76 2.38
C GLN A 278 -11.25 -5.09 1.15
N ARG A 279 -11.32 -4.26 0.09
CA ARG A 279 -10.49 -4.43 -1.11
C ARG A 279 -9.01 -4.29 -0.81
N GLY A 280 -8.62 -3.28 -0.02
CA GLY A 280 -7.26 -3.05 0.45
C GLY A 280 -6.70 -4.28 1.17
N SER A 281 -7.48 -4.90 2.06
CA SER A 281 -7.07 -6.13 2.76
C SER A 281 -6.68 -7.25 1.80
N SER A 282 -7.46 -7.45 0.72
CA SER A 282 -7.15 -8.46 -0.29
C SER A 282 -5.98 -8.05 -1.20
N ALA A 283 -5.81 -6.74 -1.45
CA ALA A 283 -4.74 -6.21 -2.27
C ALA A 283 -3.36 -6.35 -1.62
N PHE A 284 -3.27 -6.18 -0.29
CA PHE A 284 -2.03 -6.37 0.48
C PHE A 284 -1.56 -7.83 0.55
N LEU A 285 -2.45 -8.77 0.27
CA LEU A 285 -2.14 -10.20 0.14
C LEU A 285 -1.77 -10.61 -1.29
N GLN A 286 -1.96 -9.75 -2.29
CA GLN A 286 -1.69 -10.05 -3.69
C GLN A 286 -0.36 -9.43 -4.12
N PRO A 287 0.70 -10.21 -4.38
CA PRO A 287 2.00 -9.66 -4.77
C PRO A 287 1.99 -8.86 -6.09
N ARG A 288 0.93 -9.05 -6.90
CA ARG A 288 0.70 -8.27 -8.12
C ARG A 288 0.24 -6.83 -7.83
N LYS A 289 -0.48 -6.61 -6.72
CA LYS A 289 -1.02 -5.30 -6.34
C LYS A 289 -0.22 -4.63 -5.23
N PHE A 290 0.45 -5.41 -4.39
CA PHE A 290 1.26 -4.91 -3.28
C PHE A 290 2.59 -5.64 -3.17
N GLY A 291 3.69 -4.89 -3.16
CA GLY A 291 5.03 -5.39 -2.88
C GLY A 291 5.59 -4.78 -1.60
N CYS A 292 5.81 -5.59 -0.58
CA CYS A 292 6.48 -5.16 0.65
C CYS A 292 7.87 -5.79 0.72
N PHE A 293 8.92 -4.98 0.85
CA PHE A 293 10.30 -5.44 0.90
C PHE A 293 10.96 -5.08 2.24
N LEU A 294 11.74 -6.00 2.78
CA LEU A 294 12.55 -5.73 3.97
C LEU A 294 13.87 -5.10 3.54
N VAL A 295 14.37 -4.11 4.28
CA VAL A 295 15.65 -3.45 4.00
C VAL A 295 16.52 -3.47 5.24
N MET A 296 17.74 -3.97 5.09
CA MET A 296 18.68 -4.12 6.19
C MET A 296 20.13 -3.84 5.78
N ASP A 297 20.94 -3.47 6.78
CA ASP A 297 22.38 -3.57 6.69
C ASP A 297 22.82 -5.00 7.09
N PRO A 298 23.37 -5.81 6.16
CA PRO A 298 23.78 -7.18 6.43
C PRO A 298 24.91 -7.30 7.45
N ASN A 299 25.75 -6.26 7.59
CA ASN A 299 26.87 -6.27 8.54
C ASN A 299 26.43 -5.95 9.96
N ASN A 300 25.23 -5.40 10.13
CA ASN A 300 24.70 -5.02 11.43
C ASN A 300 23.67 -6.05 11.92
N PRO A 301 24.02 -6.90 12.91
CA PRO A 301 23.10 -7.91 13.41
C PRO A 301 21.81 -7.31 13.99
N ILE A 302 21.88 -6.08 14.53
CA ILE A 302 20.68 -5.37 15.01
C ILE A 302 19.76 -5.03 13.85
N SER A 303 20.30 -4.63 12.70
CA SER A 303 19.50 -4.34 11.50
C SER A 303 18.87 -5.61 10.93
N VAL A 304 19.61 -6.72 10.90
CA VAL A 304 19.13 -8.03 10.45
C VAL A 304 18.00 -8.53 11.35
N ASN A 305 18.19 -8.51 12.67
CA ASN A 305 17.17 -8.92 13.64
C ASN A 305 15.94 -8.02 13.61
N SER A 306 16.12 -6.71 13.40
CA SER A 306 15.02 -5.78 13.22
C SER A 306 14.21 -6.09 11.97
N ALA A 307 14.86 -6.41 10.85
CA ALA A 307 14.19 -6.83 9.62
C ALA A 307 13.43 -8.16 9.78
N LEU A 308 13.99 -9.14 10.51
CA LEU A 308 13.28 -10.37 10.88
C LEU A 308 12.03 -10.06 11.70
N ARG A 309 12.10 -9.16 12.67
CA ARG A 309 10.94 -8.73 13.46
C ARG A 309 9.88 -8.06 12.59
N TYR A 310 10.28 -7.15 11.69
CA TYR A 310 9.36 -6.49 10.77
C TYR A 310 8.71 -7.47 9.79
N TRP A 311 9.38 -8.57 9.42
CA TRP A 311 8.77 -9.65 8.65
C TRP A 311 7.58 -10.26 9.38
N GLY A 312 7.75 -10.62 10.65
CA GLY A 312 6.69 -11.11 11.52
C GLY A 312 5.55 -10.11 11.66
N CYS A 313 5.88 -8.84 11.92
CA CYS A 313 4.88 -7.78 12.07
C CYS A 313 4.10 -7.53 10.77
N ALA A 314 4.73 -7.59 9.59
CA ALA A 314 4.06 -7.48 8.29
C ALA A 314 3.05 -8.61 8.07
N ILE A 315 3.44 -9.85 8.40
CA ILE A 315 2.53 -11.00 8.35
C ILE A 315 1.35 -10.81 9.32
N GLN A 316 1.60 -10.33 10.54
CA GLN A 316 0.52 -10.06 11.51
C GLN A 316 -0.38 -8.90 11.10
N ALA A 317 0.14 -7.89 10.41
CA ALA A 317 -0.65 -6.81 9.83
C ALA A 317 -1.52 -7.29 8.64
N GLY A 318 -1.21 -8.45 8.05
CA GLY A 318 -1.93 -9.00 6.90
C GLY A 318 -1.29 -8.67 5.54
N ALA A 319 -0.02 -8.24 5.52
CA ALA A 319 0.76 -8.07 4.30
C ALA A 319 1.59 -9.32 3.96
N GLN A 320 1.75 -9.58 2.67
CA GLN A 320 2.77 -10.51 2.18
C GLN A 320 4.07 -9.77 1.88
N VAL A 321 5.17 -10.22 2.49
CA VAL A 321 6.51 -9.73 2.17
C VAL A 321 7.00 -10.44 0.92
N SER A 322 7.41 -9.65 -0.08
CA SER A 322 7.82 -10.13 -1.40
C SER A 322 9.31 -10.47 -1.49
N GLY A 323 10.13 -9.88 -0.62
CA GLY A 323 11.57 -10.09 -0.63
C GLY A 323 12.31 -9.28 0.42
N ALA A 324 13.61 -9.46 0.48
CA ALA A 324 14.52 -8.73 1.35
C ALA A 324 15.70 -8.17 0.57
N PHE A 325 16.10 -6.96 0.91
CA PHE A 325 17.24 -6.24 0.36
C PHE A 325 18.29 -5.98 1.43
N GLY A 326 19.54 -6.31 1.12
CA GLY A 326 20.71 -5.86 1.84
C GLY A 326 21.41 -4.74 1.08
N ILE A 327 21.89 -3.69 1.75
CA ILE A 327 22.87 -2.80 1.13
C ILE A 327 24.17 -3.59 0.96
N ALA A 328 24.71 -3.61 -0.26
CA ALA A 328 25.97 -4.30 -0.54
C ALA A 328 27.10 -3.68 0.31
N PRO A 329 27.80 -4.48 1.14
CA PRO A 329 28.94 -3.99 1.88
C PRO A 329 30.13 -3.72 0.94
N PRO A 330 31.06 -2.81 1.30
CA PRO A 330 32.26 -2.52 0.50
C PRO A 330 33.17 -3.76 0.34
N HIS A 331 33.12 -4.68 1.30
CA HIS A 331 33.73 -6.00 1.23
C HIS A 331 32.64 -7.05 1.47
N LEU A 332 32.37 -7.87 0.46
CA LEU A 332 31.42 -8.97 0.54
C LEU A 332 32.10 -10.17 1.22
N ASP A 333 31.81 -10.37 2.50
CA ASP A 333 32.13 -11.64 3.17
C ASP A 333 31.06 -12.69 2.82
N GLU A 334 31.42 -13.65 1.97
CA GLU A 334 30.51 -14.69 1.47
C GLU A 334 29.83 -15.47 2.60
N GLU A 335 30.53 -15.70 3.72
CA GLU A 335 29.99 -16.42 4.87
C GLU A 335 28.86 -15.64 5.56
N SER A 336 29.09 -14.34 5.80
CA SER A 336 28.07 -13.46 6.37
C SER A 336 26.85 -13.30 5.45
N VAL A 337 27.08 -13.24 4.13
CA VAL A 337 26.00 -13.19 3.14
C VAL A 337 25.14 -14.44 3.18
N GLU A 338 25.75 -15.62 3.20
CA GLU A 338 25.01 -16.89 3.21
C GLU A 338 24.25 -17.08 4.52
N ARG A 339 24.82 -16.64 5.64
CA ARG A 339 24.16 -16.61 6.95
C ARG A 339 22.88 -15.75 6.92
N VAL A 340 22.94 -14.58 6.28
CA VAL A 340 21.76 -13.71 6.11
C VAL A 340 20.72 -14.37 5.20
N LYS A 341 21.12 -14.97 4.07
CA LYS A 341 20.19 -15.70 3.18
C LYS A 341 19.47 -16.83 3.92
N GLN A 342 20.18 -17.62 4.71
CA GLN A 342 19.60 -18.67 5.55
C GLN A 342 18.63 -18.11 6.59
N ASN A 343 18.95 -16.96 7.18
CA ASN A 343 18.06 -16.30 8.14
C ASN A 343 16.73 -15.89 7.52
N PHE A 344 16.70 -15.47 6.25
CA PHE A 344 15.45 -15.07 5.59
C PHE A 344 14.79 -16.19 4.79
N PHE A 345 15.38 -17.37 4.65
CA PHE A 345 14.74 -18.50 3.97
C PHE A 345 13.34 -18.79 4.57
N PRO A 346 12.30 -18.99 3.72
CA PRO A 346 12.30 -19.12 2.26
C PRO A 346 12.08 -17.81 1.47
N LEU A 347 12.20 -16.63 2.10
CA LEU A 347 12.08 -15.33 1.44
C LEU A 347 13.30 -15.07 0.52
N PRO A 348 13.09 -14.60 -0.71
CA PRO A 348 14.20 -14.23 -1.59
C PRO A 348 14.94 -13.02 -1.05
N PHE A 349 16.28 -13.07 -1.12
CA PHE A 349 17.18 -12.03 -0.63
C PHE A 349 18.12 -11.58 -1.75
N ALA A 350 18.29 -10.27 -1.91
CA ALA A 350 19.15 -9.67 -2.92
C ALA A 350 19.90 -8.44 -2.39
N PHE A 351 20.99 -8.05 -3.06
CA PHE A 351 21.75 -6.85 -2.70
C PHE A 351 21.39 -5.66 -3.59
N ILE A 352 21.35 -4.48 -2.97
CA ILE A 352 21.30 -3.19 -3.66
C ILE A 352 22.71 -2.58 -3.60
N PRO A 353 23.25 -2.08 -4.73
CA PRO A 353 24.58 -1.48 -4.75
C PRO A 353 24.65 -0.28 -3.78
N GLN A 354 25.78 -0.15 -3.09
CA GLN A 354 26.02 1.01 -2.24
C GLN A 354 26.12 2.27 -3.11
N VAL A 355 25.28 3.25 -2.82
CA VAL A 355 25.30 4.55 -3.48
C VAL A 355 26.44 5.37 -2.86
N GLN A 356 27.54 5.56 -3.60
CA GLN A 356 28.64 6.41 -3.15
C GLN A 356 28.20 7.87 -3.16
N VAL A 357 28.63 8.64 -2.16
CA VAL A 357 28.29 10.07 -1.99
C VAL A 357 29.12 10.92 -2.95
N GLY A 358 28.86 10.79 -4.25
CA GLY A 358 29.31 11.69 -5.30
C GLY A 358 28.10 12.41 -5.89
N PHE A 359 27.99 13.72 -5.70
CA PHE A 359 26.88 14.51 -6.25
C PHE A 359 27.32 15.20 -7.55
N PRO A 360 26.53 15.13 -8.64
CA PRO A 360 25.25 14.42 -8.78
C PRO A 360 25.43 12.90 -9.00
N LEU A 361 24.46 12.12 -8.51
CA LEU A 361 24.44 10.67 -8.66
C LEU A 361 24.10 10.23 -10.08
N ASN A 362 24.92 9.34 -10.65
CA ASN A 362 24.64 8.74 -11.96
C ASN A 362 23.85 7.43 -11.80
N TRP A 363 22.52 7.53 -11.74
CA TRP A 363 21.64 6.36 -11.62
C TRP A 363 21.77 5.37 -12.76
N ASN A 364 22.13 5.81 -13.97
CA ASN A 364 22.32 4.88 -15.09
C ASN A 364 23.47 3.91 -14.81
N GLU A 365 24.57 4.40 -14.22
CA GLU A 365 25.72 3.58 -13.84
C GLU A 365 25.37 2.64 -12.68
N ILE A 366 24.67 3.15 -11.65
CA ILE A 366 24.19 2.34 -10.51
C ILE A 366 23.25 1.23 -10.98
N MET A 367 22.38 1.51 -11.96
CA MET A 367 21.45 0.54 -12.53
C MET A 367 22.14 -0.49 -13.42
N LEU A 368 23.28 -0.16 -14.05
CA LEU A 368 24.09 -1.11 -14.82
C LEU A 368 24.96 -2.02 -13.93
N ASN A 369 25.13 -1.69 -12.65
CA ASN A 369 25.89 -2.48 -11.71
C ASN A 369 25.37 -3.93 -11.61
N THR A 370 26.27 -4.90 -11.72
CA THR A 370 25.97 -6.34 -11.66
C THR A 370 25.46 -6.79 -10.30
N VAL A 371 25.90 -6.14 -9.21
CA VAL A 371 25.46 -6.44 -7.83
C VAL A 371 23.95 -6.25 -7.68
N GLY A 372 23.38 -5.25 -8.36
CA GLY A 372 21.95 -4.99 -8.33
C GLY A 372 21.10 -5.90 -9.22
N LYS A 373 21.69 -6.85 -9.96
CA LYS A 373 20.95 -7.70 -10.92
C LYS A 373 19.84 -8.51 -10.25
N ASP A 374 20.15 -9.14 -9.12
CA ASP A 374 19.16 -9.96 -8.40
C ASP A 374 18.08 -9.08 -7.75
N ALA A 375 18.43 -7.87 -7.29
CA ALA A 375 17.44 -6.93 -6.76
C ALA A 375 16.49 -6.44 -7.85
N LYS A 376 17.01 -6.11 -9.04
CA LYS A 376 16.20 -5.77 -10.22
C LYS A 376 15.28 -6.91 -10.62
N ASN A 377 15.81 -8.13 -10.66
CA ASN A 377 14.99 -9.32 -10.94
C ASN A 377 13.87 -9.47 -9.90
N LEU A 378 14.18 -9.28 -8.61
CA LEU A 378 13.20 -9.38 -7.53
C LEU A 378 12.09 -8.33 -7.61
N LEU A 379 12.42 -7.12 -8.08
CA LEU A 379 11.44 -6.07 -8.35
C LEU A 379 10.59 -6.35 -9.61
N SER A 380 11.18 -6.97 -10.63
CA SER A 380 10.54 -7.32 -11.91
C SER A 380 9.79 -8.65 -11.92
N LEU A 381 10.08 -9.55 -10.97
CA LEU A 381 9.55 -10.92 -10.94
C LEU A 381 8.01 -10.91 -10.91
N PRO A 382 7.33 -11.56 -11.88
CA PRO A 382 5.92 -11.81 -11.76
C PRO A 382 5.67 -12.72 -10.56
N ALA A 383 4.61 -12.43 -9.81
CA ALA A 383 4.19 -13.13 -8.58
C ALA A 383 4.04 -14.66 -8.66
N SER A 384 4.26 -15.30 -9.82
CA SER A 384 4.10 -16.74 -10.05
C SER A 384 5.29 -17.60 -9.60
N HIS A 385 6.50 -17.02 -9.45
CA HIS A 385 7.70 -17.77 -9.04
C HIS A 385 8.06 -17.59 -7.56
N ASN A 386 7.34 -16.75 -6.82
CA ASN A 386 7.51 -16.70 -5.37
C ASN A 386 6.94 -17.99 -4.79
N SER A 387 7.78 -18.72 -4.06
CA SER A 387 7.31 -19.73 -3.12
C SER A 387 6.13 -19.10 -2.37
N ASN A 388 4.94 -19.68 -2.53
CA ASN A 388 3.73 -19.11 -1.97
C ASN A 388 3.82 -19.35 -0.46
N ILE A 389 4.54 -18.47 0.26
CA ILE A 389 4.70 -18.51 1.71
C ILE A 389 3.35 -18.11 2.27
N SER A 390 2.43 -19.07 2.31
CA SER A 390 1.13 -18.86 2.91
C SER A 390 1.36 -18.60 4.39
N SER A 391 1.01 -17.39 4.84
CA SER A 391 1.11 -17.00 6.24
C SER A 391 0.32 -17.95 7.16
N VAL A 392 -0.74 -18.57 6.63
CA VAL A 392 -1.60 -19.51 7.34
C VAL A 392 -1.80 -20.75 6.46
N LYS A 393 -1.55 -21.93 7.01
CA LYS A 393 -1.87 -23.22 6.39
C LYS A 393 -2.89 -23.95 7.25
N PHE A 394 -3.95 -24.43 6.61
CA PHE A 394 -4.98 -25.23 7.24
C PHE A 394 -4.81 -26.68 6.81
N ASP A 395 -4.79 -27.59 7.78
CA ASP A 395 -4.76 -29.03 7.55
C ASP A 395 -6.00 -29.67 8.21
N PRO A 396 -7.09 -29.86 7.43
CA PRO A 396 -8.31 -30.47 7.93
C PRO A 396 -8.13 -31.91 8.42
N ALA A 397 -7.22 -32.68 7.82
CA ALA A 397 -7.03 -34.09 8.15
C ALA A 397 -6.49 -34.25 9.58
N ASN A 398 -5.53 -33.40 9.96
CA ASN A 398 -4.96 -33.39 11.31
C ASN A 398 -5.62 -32.38 12.25
N LYS A 399 -6.72 -31.73 11.82
CA LYS A 399 -7.35 -30.60 12.53
C LYS A 399 -6.33 -29.57 13.03
N SER A 400 -5.35 -29.22 12.19
CA SER A 400 -4.24 -28.35 12.58
C SER A 400 -4.15 -27.08 11.75
N ILE A 401 -3.71 -26.00 12.41
CA ILE A 401 -3.44 -24.71 11.79
C ILE A 401 -1.97 -24.38 12.00
N THR A 402 -1.25 -24.08 10.93
CA THR A 402 0.13 -23.61 11.00
C THR A 402 0.21 -22.15 10.61
N LEU A 403 0.69 -21.31 11.53
CA LEU A 403 0.87 -19.89 11.34
C LEU A 403 2.36 -19.58 11.25
N PHE A 404 2.80 -19.07 10.11
CA PHE A 404 4.18 -18.66 9.94
C PHE A 404 4.42 -17.30 10.62
N MET A 405 5.32 -17.28 11.61
CA MET A 405 5.54 -16.16 12.52
C MET A 405 7.05 -15.92 12.75
N PRO A 406 7.80 -15.54 11.69
CA PRO A 406 9.23 -15.26 11.79
C PRO A 406 9.50 -14.03 12.67
N GLY A 407 10.66 -14.01 13.33
CA GLY A 407 11.12 -12.86 14.10
C GLY A 407 10.43 -12.64 15.45
N PHE A 408 9.64 -13.61 15.91
CA PHE A 408 9.02 -13.61 17.24
C PHE A 408 9.52 -14.76 18.10
N ASP A 409 9.63 -14.48 19.40
CA ASP A 409 9.85 -15.50 20.41
C ASP A 409 8.52 -16.06 20.91
N LYS A 410 8.54 -17.32 21.39
CA LYS A 410 7.35 -18.00 21.90
C LYS A 410 6.65 -17.20 23.03
N SER A 411 7.41 -16.50 23.87
CA SER A 411 6.90 -15.71 24.99
C SER A 411 6.11 -14.48 24.56
N GLU A 412 6.34 -13.96 23.35
CA GLU A 412 5.66 -12.77 22.83
C GLU A 412 4.32 -13.10 22.17
N ILE A 413 4.06 -14.37 21.85
CA ILE A 413 2.89 -14.80 21.08
C ILE A 413 1.76 -15.17 22.04
N LYS A 414 0.64 -14.44 21.97
CA LYS A 414 -0.58 -14.78 22.69
C LYS A 414 -1.65 -15.26 21.72
N LEU A 415 -2.34 -16.33 22.10
CA LEU A 415 -3.41 -16.94 21.33
C LEU A 415 -4.70 -16.90 22.14
N TYR A 416 -5.75 -16.37 21.53
CA TYR A 416 -7.09 -16.33 22.09
C TYR A 416 -8.08 -16.99 21.12
N GLN A 417 -9.12 -17.59 21.67
CA GLN A 417 -10.19 -18.20 20.89
C GLN A 417 -11.49 -17.46 21.15
N TYR A 418 -12.19 -17.08 20.07
CA TYR A 418 -13.45 -16.33 20.14
C TYR A 418 -14.58 -17.07 19.43
N ARG A 419 -15.81 -16.57 19.65
CA ARG A 419 -17.04 -16.99 18.94
C ARG A 419 -17.25 -18.50 18.88
N GLY A 420 -17.14 -19.15 20.04
CA GLY A 420 -17.40 -20.59 20.16
C GLY A 420 -16.40 -21.49 19.43
N GLY A 421 -15.25 -20.97 18.98
CA GLY A 421 -14.21 -21.75 18.31
C GLY A 421 -14.16 -21.63 16.79
N SER A 422 -14.85 -20.63 16.22
CA SER A 422 -14.79 -20.30 14.79
C SER A 422 -13.67 -19.31 14.42
N GLU A 423 -13.14 -18.57 15.40
CA GLU A 423 -12.11 -17.54 15.18
C GLU A 423 -10.95 -17.70 16.17
N LEU A 424 -9.72 -17.55 15.67
CA LEU A 424 -8.51 -17.42 16.47
C LEU A 424 -7.99 -15.98 16.38
N LEU A 425 -7.72 -15.37 17.53
CA LEU A 425 -7.02 -14.09 17.61
C LEU A 425 -5.59 -14.35 18.05
N VAL A 426 -4.64 -13.92 17.22
CA VAL A 426 -3.21 -13.98 17.52
C VAL A 426 -2.72 -12.57 17.81
N GLU A 427 -2.03 -12.40 18.93
CA GLU A 427 -1.35 -11.17 19.31
C GLU A 427 0.17 -11.41 19.32
N ALA A 428 0.90 -10.66 18.49
CA ALA A 428 2.36 -10.65 18.45
C ALA A 428 2.86 -9.35 17.80
N GLY A 429 3.99 -8.81 18.26
CA GLY A 429 4.63 -7.65 17.64
C GLY A 429 3.79 -6.37 17.62
N ASP A 430 3.03 -6.11 18.69
CA ASP A 430 2.04 -5.01 18.76
C ASP A 430 0.97 -5.06 17.65
N GLN A 431 0.69 -6.27 17.16
CA GLN A 431 -0.35 -6.53 16.17
C GLN A 431 -1.30 -7.62 16.67
N ARG A 432 -2.57 -7.45 16.31
CA ARG A 432 -3.65 -8.40 16.54
C ARG A 432 -4.24 -8.82 15.20
N ARG A 433 -4.22 -10.12 14.90
CA ARG A 433 -4.76 -10.70 13.68
C ARG A 433 -5.83 -11.74 14.00
N VAL A 434 -7.00 -11.58 13.41
CA VAL A 434 -8.08 -12.57 13.46
C VAL A 434 -7.91 -13.54 12.30
N ILE A 435 -7.99 -14.84 12.60
CA ILE A 435 -7.92 -15.94 11.65
C ILE A 435 -9.25 -16.66 11.71
N LEU A 436 -9.97 -16.62 10.58
CA LEU A 436 -11.23 -17.33 10.40
C LEU A 436 -10.93 -18.81 10.13
N LEU A 437 -11.58 -19.70 10.87
CA LEU A 437 -11.39 -21.13 10.72
C LEU A 437 -12.44 -21.72 9.76
N PRO A 438 -12.02 -22.49 8.73
CA PRO A 438 -12.91 -23.31 7.92
C PRO A 438 -13.76 -24.25 8.79
N SER A 439 -15.00 -24.51 8.38
CA SER A 439 -16.00 -25.32 9.10
C SER A 439 -15.47 -26.67 9.59
N GLU A 440 -14.57 -27.29 8.81
CA GLU A 440 -14.04 -28.63 9.04
C GLU A 440 -13.10 -28.70 10.26
N ILE A 441 -12.50 -27.57 10.64
CA ILE A 441 -11.51 -27.48 11.73
C ILE A 441 -11.97 -26.60 12.89
N GLN A 442 -13.20 -26.12 12.88
CA GLN A 442 -13.78 -25.41 14.01
C GLN A 442 -13.90 -26.35 15.20
N GLY A 443 -13.65 -25.83 16.40
CA GLY A 443 -13.62 -26.64 17.62
C GLY A 443 -12.89 -25.93 18.75
N LYS A 444 -12.58 -26.64 19.83
CA LYS A 444 -11.78 -26.05 20.93
C LYS A 444 -10.30 -26.22 20.65
N VAL A 445 -9.47 -25.25 21.04
CA VAL A 445 -8.01 -25.41 20.95
C VAL A 445 -7.57 -26.54 21.90
N GLY A 446 -7.01 -27.61 21.34
CA GLY A 446 -6.46 -28.74 22.09
C GLY A 446 -5.02 -28.53 22.55
N GLY A 447 -4.26 -27.71 21.85
CA GLY A 447 -2.88 -27.34 22.18
C GLY A 447 -2.24 -26.46 21.11
N ALA A 448 -1.13 -25.81 21.46
CA ALA A 448 -0.32 -25.03 20.53
C ALA A 448 1.17 -25.22 20.81
N LYS A 449 1.98 -25.33 19.75
CA LYS A 449 3.43 -25.49 19.82
C LYS A 449 4.11 -24.56 18.83
N PHE A 450 5.15 -23.88 19.29
CA PHE A 450 5.98 -23.04 18.42
C PHE A 450 7.22 -23.84 18.00
N MET A 451 7.41 -24.02 16.69
CA MET A 451 8.55 -24.72 16.10
C MET A 451 8.84 -24.18 14.71
N ASN A 452 10.12 -24.13 14.31
CA ASN A 452 10.53 -23.69 12.97
C ASN A 452 9.89 -22.35 12.56
N ARG A 453 9.92 -21.36 13.46
CA ARG A 453 9.32 -20.02 13.27
C ARG A 453 7.82 -20.05 12.96
N SER A 454 7.14 -21.12 13.34
CA SER A 454 5.72 -21.31 13.08
C SER A 454 4.98 -21.72 14.35
N LEU A 455 3.79 -21.17 14.55
CA LEU A 455 2.86 -21.61 15.58
C LEU A 455 1.93 -22.68 15.00
N VAL A 456 2.07 -23.91 15.46
CA VAL A 456 1.21 -25.04 15.11
C VAL A 456 0.14 -25.18 16.19
N ILE A 457 -1.13 -25.06 15.81
CA ILE A 457 -2.29 -25.11 16.69
C ILE A 457 -3.09 -26.36 16.32
N THR A 458 -3.42 -27.18 17.30
CA THR A 458 -4.24 -28.39 17.10
C THR A 458 -5.63 -28.16 17.69
N MET A 459 -6.66 -28.43 16.91
CA MET A 459 -8.07 -28.29 17.29
C MET A 459 -8.65 -29.64 17.74
N ARG A 460 -9.63 -29.60 18.64
CA ARG A 460 -10.40 -30.77 19.13
C ARG A 460 -11.84 -30.68 18.65
#